data_AF-D8PAT5-F1
#
_entry.id   AF-D8PAT5-F1
#
_cell.length_a   1.000
_cell.length_b   1.000
_cell.length_c   1.000
_cell.angle_alpha   90.00
_cell.angle_beta   90.00
_cell.angle_gamma   90.00
#
_symmetry.space_group_name_H-M   'P 1'
#
loop_
_entity.id
_entity.type
_entity.pdbx_description
1 polymer ?
#
loop_
_entity_poly.entity_id
_entity_poly.type
_entity_poly.pdbx_seq_one_letter_code
_entity_poly.pdbx_strand_id
1 'polypeptide(L)'
;MDALSEGWLSPPALVVQSRPGLNVKADEIKDYFEDWQENLARVTSLMEDTEYAREAQLVLSCYVGAFGSLRYQRILRKDGERYKRVVREYSGMRDFYEKIDLLFFVQWARSEFAENGEYKKLKSHGELARIVVAIYGDKDQIRNGTRYISPKEFMESVEQAPFQGFDRDNLVRYLPLFSLCEMLYRYTRCRAVHNLQFPFSPHVRRVDGTVRYEDTHAITGPRLLETTQNILGNLSKECIGKSQWPWEL
;
A
#
# COMPACT_ATOMS: atom_id res chain seq x y z
N MET A 1 22.04 -79.50 31.48
CA MET A 1 21.07 -78.63 32.17
C MET A 1 20.86 -77.45 31.25
N ASP A 2 19.79 -77.58 30.47
CA ASP A 2 19.32 -76.60 29.49
C ASP A 2 18.51 -75.47 30.15
N ALA A 3 18.40 -74.38 29.40
CA ALA A 3 17.38 -73.31 29.47
C ALA A 3 17.51 -72.36 30.69
N LEU A 4 17.37 -71.03 30.56
CA LEU A 4 16.36 -70.29 29.79
C LEU A 4 16.92 -68.93 29.30
N SER A 5 16.60 -68.60 28.06
CA SER A 5 16.76 -67.27 27.45
C SER A 5 15.68 -66.32 27.96
N GLU A 6 16.06 -65.23 28.63
CA GLU A 6 15.15 -64.13 28.94
C GLU A 6 14.99 -63.25 27.69
N GLY A 7 13.89 -63.48 26.97
CA GLY A 7 13.41 -62.59 25.92
C GLY A 7 12.82 -61.33 26.54
N TRP A 8 13.50 -60.20 26.38
CA TRP A 8 12.94 -58.88 26.65
C TRP A 8 11.87 -58.58 25.60
N LEU A 9 10.60 -58.70 25.99
CA LEU A 9 9.48 -58.21 25.19
C LEU A 9 9.51 -56.67 25.24
N SER A 10 9.94 -56.05 24.15
CA SER A 10 9.72 -54.63 23.91
C SER A 10 8.22 -54.31 24.00
N PRO A 11 7.81 -53.21 24.64
CA PRO A 11 6.42 -52.81 24.63
C PRO A 11 6.00 -52.51 23.18
N PRO A 12 4.76 -52.83 22.78
CA PRO A 12 4.29 -52.53 21.45
C PRO A 12 4.38 -51.02 21.23
N ALA A 13 5.08 -50.62 20.17
CA ALA A 13 5.09 -49.24 19.73
C ALA A 13 3.64 -48.80 19.53
N LEU A 14 3.21 -47.81 20.31
CA LEU A 14 2.00 -47.05 20.03
C LEU A 14 2.20 -46.40 18.66
N VAL A 15 1.70 -47.07 17.63
CA VAL A 15 1.51 -46.47 16.32
C VAL A 15 0.42 -45.43 16.52
N VAL A 16 0.84 -44.20 16.79
CA VAL A 16 -0.02 -43.02 16.63
C VAL A 16 -0.34 -42.97 15.15
N GLN A 17 -1.49 -43.52 14.77
CA GLN A 17 -2.07 -43.32 13.45
C GLN A 17 -2.33 -41.82 13.31
N SER A 18 -1.42 -41.13 12.63
CA SER A 18 -1.64 -39.77 12.17
C SER A 18 -2.91 -39.77 11.32
N ARG A 19 -3.96 -39.08 11.79
CA ARG A 19 -5.17 -38.88 10.98
C ARG A 19 -4.76 -38.27 9.63
N PRO A 20 -5.27 -38.79 8.50
CA PRO A 20 -5.06 -38.14 7.23
C PRO A 20 -5.82 -36.80 7.21
N GLY A 21 -5.12 -35.69 6.95
CA GLY A 21 -5.75 -34.49 6.37
C GLY A 21 -5.83 -33.19 7.18
N LEU A 22 -5.13 -33.01 8.29
CA LEU A 22 -5.01 -31.69 8.96
C LEU A 22 -3.61 -31.11 8.75
N ASN A 23 -3.51 -30.06 7.94
CA ASN A 23 -2.31 -29.22 7.92
C ASN A 23 -2.47 -28.17 9.03
N VAL A 24 -2.18 -28.59 10.27
CA VAL A 24 -2.41 -27.80 11.49
C VAL A 24 -1.90 -26.36 11.35
N LYS A 25 -0.75 -26.16 10.68
CA LYS A 25 -0.20 -24.84 10.44
C LYS A 25 -1.03 -24.00 9.47
N ALA A 26 -1.57 -24.60 8.41
CA ALA A 26 -2.45 -23.89 7.47
C ALA A 26 -3.76 -23.46 8.12
N ASP A 27 -4.29 -24.28 9.04
CA ASP A 27 -5.49 -23.94 9.81
C ASP A 27 -5.20 -22.81 10.82
N GLU A 28 -4.08 -22.85 11.54
CA GLU A 28 -3.64 -21.74 12.41
C GLU A 28 -3.43 -20.43 11.64
N ILE A 29 -2.84 -20.50 10.44
CA ILE A 29 -2.67 -19.33 9.57
C ILE A 29 -4.04 -18.80 9.14
N LYS A 30 -4.98 -19.68 8.83
CA LYS A 30 -6.33 -19.29 8.43
C LYS A 30 -7.04 -18.53 9.56
N ASP A 31 -7.07 -19.10 10.76
CA ASP A 31 -7.68 -18.47 11.94
C ASP A 31 -7.06 -17.09 12.22
N TYR A 32 -5.73 -16.97 12.14
CA TYR A 32 -5.03 -15.69 12.26
C TYR A 32 -5.52 -14.62 11.27
N PHE A 33 -5.81 -15.01 10.03
CA PHE A 33 -6.30 -14.08 9.03
C PHE A 33 -7.80 -13.80 9.15
N GLU A 34 -8.59 -14.71 9.72
CA GLU A 34 -10.00 -14.46 10.05
C GLU A 34 -10.14 -13.34 11.09
N ASP A 35 -9.29 -13.31 12.13
CA ASP A 35 -9.25 -12.21 13.10
C ASP A 35 -8.97 -10.84 12.43
N TRP A 36 -8.10 -10.80 11.42
CA TRP A 36 -7.87 -9.58 10.64
C TRP A 36 -9.08 -9.16 9.81
N GLN A 37 -9.84 -10.12 9.27
CA GLN A 37 -11.07 -9.83 8.52
C GLN A 37 -12.15 -9.25 9.43
N GLU A 38 -12.29 -9.77 10.65
CA GLU A 38 -13.21 -9.21 11.65
C GLU A 38 -12.85 -7.77 11.99
N ASN A 39 -11.55 -7.49 12.21
CA ASN A 39 -11.07 -6.13 12.44
C ASN A 39 -11.39 -5.20 11.25
N LEU A 40 -11.21 -5.67 10.02
CA LEU A 40 -11.52 -4.90 8.82
C LEU A 40 -13.02 -4.64 8.65
N ALA A 41 -13.88 -5.58 9.05
CA ALA A 41 -15.33 -5.39 9.10
C ALA A 41 -15.72 -4.26 10.06
N ARG A 42 -15.09 -4.20 11.26
CA ARG A 42 -15.34 -3.12 12.23
C ARG A 42 -14.96 -1.75 11.69
N VAL A 43 -13.83 -1.66 10.98
CA VAL A 43 -13.40 -0.40 10.32
C VAL A 43 -14.33 -0.03 9.17
N THR A 44 -14.87 -1.02 8.46
CA THR A 44 -15.87 -0.77 7.40
C THR A 44 -17.12 -0.12 7.98
N SER A 45 -17.65 -0.62 9.09
CA SER A 45 -18.77 0.02 9.80
C SER A 45 -18.45 1.44 10.28
N LEU A 46 -17.19 1.69 10.69
CA LEU A 46 -16.76 3.04 11.08
C LEU A 46 -16.80 4.03 9.89
N MET A 47 -16.59 3.55 8.66
CA MET A 47 -16.67 4.40 7.47
C MET A 47 -18.11 4.78 7.07
N GLU A 48 -19.10 3.99 7.48
CA GLU A 48 -20.51 4.26 7.20
C GLU A 48 -21.00 5.47 8.01
N ASP A 49 -20.40 5.70 9.18
CA ASP A 49 -20.56 6.93 9.93
C ASP A 49 -19.60 8.00 9.40
N THR A 50 -20.17 8.97 8.69
CA THR A 50 -19.41 10.06 8.08
C THR A 50 -18.67 10.93 9.08
N GLU A 51 -19.02 10.91 10.38
CA GLU A 51 -18.26 11.60 11.43
C GLU A 51 -16.85 11.00 11.61
N TYR A 52 -16.74 9.67 11.51
CA TYR A 52 -15.50 8.91 11.78
C TYR A 52 -14.74 8.48 10.52
N ALA A 53 -15.10 9.01 9.35
CA ALA A 53 -14.51 8.58 8.09
C ALA A 53 -12.99 8.81 8.02
N ARG A 54 -12.44 9.84 8.69
CA ARG A 54 -10.99 10.10 8.73
C ARG A 54 -10.26 9.14 9.66
N GLU A 55 -10.84 8.82 10.80
CA GLU A 55 -10.36 7.81 11.74
C GLU A 55 -10.32 6.44 11.06
N ALA A 56 -11.36 6.10 10.31
CA ALA A 56 -11.37 4.87 9.53
C ALA A 56 -10.26 4.87 8.46
N GLN A 57 -10.09 5.95 7.70
CA GLN A 57 -8.97 6.09 6.76
C GLN A 57 -7.60 5.92 7.44
N LEU A 58 -7.44 6.49 8.63
CA LEU A 58 -6.21 6.37 9.41
C LEU A 58 -5.95 4.91 9.82
N VAL A 59 -6.96 4.21 10.34
CA VAL A 59 -6.86 2.80 10.74
C VAL A 59 -6.52 1.91 9.54
N LEU A 60 -7.18 2.10 8.39
CA LEU A 60 -6.87 1.34 7.18
C LEU A 60 -5.43 1.57 6.73
N SER A 61 -4.95 2.82 6.77
CA SER A 61 -3.54 3.11 6.47
C SER A 61 -2.59 2.42 7.44
N CYS A 62 -2.92 2.37 8.74
CA CYS A 62 -2.15 1.61 9.72
C CYS A 62 -2.11 0.11 9.39
N TYR A 63 -3.23 -0.48 8.95
CA TYR A 63 -3.29 -1.91 8.59
C TYR A 63 -2.40 -2.23 7.39
N VAL A 64 -2.40 -1.39 6.35
CA VAL A 64 -1.45 -1.54 5.22
C VAL A 64 0.00 -1.56 5.72
N GLY A 65 0.35 -0.66 6.65
CA GLY A 65 1.69 -0.65 7.26
C GLY A 65 2.00 -1.88 8.10
N ALA A 66 1.01 -2.40 8.83
CA ALA A 66 1.13 -3.63 9.61
C ALA A 66 1.38 -4.84 8.69
N PHE A 67 0.61 -5.01 7.61
CA PHE A 67 0.81 -6.07 6.64
C PHE A 67 2.19 -6.00 5.98
N GLY A 68 2.63 -4.80 5.60
CA GLY A 68 3.99 -4.62 5.06
C GLY A 68 5.07 -4.97 6.08
N SER A 69 4.86 -4.63 7.35
CA SER A 69 5.78 -4.98 8.43
C SER A 69 5.83 -6.49 8.66
N LEU A 70 4.68 -7.17 8.71
CA LEU A 70 4.60 -8.62 8.86
C LEU A 70 5.30 -9.34 7.70
N ARG A 71 5.01 -8.94 6.46
CA ARG A 71 5.53 -9.60 5.26
C ARG A 71 7.03 -9.41 5.05
N TYR A 72 7.54 -8.19 5.28
CA TYR A 72 8.91 -7.83 4.91
C TYR A 72 9.83 -7.50 6.10
N GLN A 73 9.48 -7.92 7.32
CA GLN A 73 10.23 -7.58 8.54
C GLN A 73 11.74 -7.86 8.45
N ARG A 74 12.15 -8.93 7.75
CA ARG A 74 13.57 -9.33 7.64
C ARG A 74 14.28 -8.79 6.39
N ILE A 75 13.52 -8.33 5.39
CA ILE A 75 14.05 -8.02 4.06
C ILE A 75 14.28 -6.51 3.91
N LEU A 76 13.38 -5.70 4.46
CA LEU A 76 13.41 -4.25 4.30
C LEU A 76 13.44 -3.57 5.66
N ARG A 77 14.38 -2.64 5.84
CA ARG A 77 14.55 -1.92 7.11
C ARG A 77 13.64 -0.70 7.24
N LYS A 78 13.27 -0.06 6.12
CA LYS A 78 12.50 1.18 6.14
C LYS A 78 11.00 0.91 6.06
N ASP A 79 10.24 1.51 6.96
CA ASP A 79 8.77 1.42 7.01
C ASP A 79 8.12 1.74 5.64
N GLY A 80 8.47 2.88 5.04
CA GLY A 80 7.92 3.27 3.75
C GLY A 80 8.25 2.35 2.58
N GLU A 81 9.37 1.63 2.63
CA GLU A 81 9.68 0.63 1.59
C GLU A 81 8.78 -0.60 1.75
N ARG A 82 8.58 -1.07 2.98
CA ARG A 82 7.67 -2.18 3.31
C ARG A 82 6.23 -1.86 2.94
N TYR A 83 5.78 -0.66 3.31
CA TYR A 83 4.43 -0.16 3.03
C TYR A 83 4.17 -0.13 1.51
N LYS A 84 5.05 0.52 0.74
CA LYS A 84 4.87 0.62 -0.71
C LYS A 84 4.98 -0.73 -1.40
N ARG A 85 5.84 -1.62 -0.91
CA ARG A 85 6.03 -2.95 -1.48
C ARG A 85 4.81 -3.84 -1.29
N VAL A 86 4.23 -3.86 -0.08
CA VAL A 86 3.01 -4.67 0.15
C VAL A 86 1.84 -4.16 -0.69
N VAL A 87 1.72 -2.84 -0.87
CA VAL A 87 0.72 -2.26 -1.77
C VAL A 87 0.94 -2.74 -3.20
N ARG A 88 2.17 -2.67 -3.74
CA ARG A 88 2.45 -3.08 -5.12
C ARG A 88 2.24 -4.57 -5.36
N GLU A 89 2.62 -5.42 -4.41
CA GLU A 89 2.62 -6.87 -4.59
C GLU A 89 1.27 -7.50 -4.24
N TYR A 90 0.56 -7.00 -3.22
CA TYR A 90 -0.64 -7.66 -2.69
C TYR A 90 -1.95 -6.89 -2.88
N SER A 91 -1.96 -5.62 -3.28
CA SER A 91 -3.23 -4.90 -3.49
C SER A 91 -4.02 -5.38 -4.72
N GLY A 92 -3.38 -6.05 -5.68
CA GLY A 92 -3.98 -6.30 -7.00
C GLY A 92 -4.21 -5.03 -7.82
N MET A 93 -3.72 -3.86 -7.36
CA MET A 93 -3.99 -2.54 -7.93
C MET A 93 -2.70 -1.82 -8.32
N ARG A 94 -1.71 -2.59 -8.76
CA ARG A 94 -0.38 -2.08 -9.10
C ARG A 94 -0.45 -0.92 -10.11
N ASP A 95 -1.19 -1.10 -11.20
CA ASP A 95 -1.32 -0.10 -12.26
C ASP A 95 -1.93 1.21 -11.74
N PHE A 96 -2.89 1.12 -10.80
CA PHE A 96 -3.45 2.30 -10.14
C PHE A 96 -2.38 3.00 -9.30
N TYR A 97 -1.69 2.27 -8.42
CA TYR A 97 -0.72 2.84 -7.50
C TYR A 97 0.57 3.34 -8.16
N GLU A 98 0.89 2.86 -9.37
CA GLU A 98 2.01 3.35 -10.16
C GLU A 98 1.69 4.62 -10.97
N LYS A 99 0.41 5.02 -11.11
CA LYS A 99 0.04 6.28 -11.78
C LYS A 99 0.73 7.48 -11.13
N ILE A 100 1.13 8.42 -11.97
CA ILE A 100 1.76 9.69 -11.60
C ILE A 100 0.68 10.74 -11.38
N ASP A 101 0.69 11.42 -10.23
CA ASP A 101 -0.15 12.60 -9.99
C ASP A 101 0.52 13.83 -10.62
N LEU A 102 0.01 14.23 -11.79
CA LEU A 102 0.51 15.39 -12.54
C LEU A 102 0.37 16.68 -11.75
N LEU A 103 -0.71 16.83 -10.97
CA LEU A 103 -0.95 18.03 -10.18
C LEU A 103 0.11 18.16 -9.09
N PHE A 104 0.43 17.06 -8.41
CA PHE A 104 1.51 17.05 -7.44
C PHE A 104 2.87 17.25 -8.12
N PHE A 105 3.12 16.61 -9.26
CA PHE A 105 4.37 16.77 -10.02
C PHE A 105 4.67 18.24 -10.34
N VAL A 106 3.71 18.97 -10.92
CA VAL A 106 3.92 20.39 -11.30
C VAL A 106 3.99 21.33 -10.09
N GLN A 107 3.42 20.94 -8.95
CA GLN A 107 3.36 21.79 -7.75
C GLN A 107 4.39 21.45 -6.68
N TRP A 108 5.13 20.34 -6.81
CA TRP A 108 5.96 19.81 -5.74
C TRP A 108 6.93 20.84 -5.13
N ALA A 109 7.58 21.68 -5.94
CA ALA A 109 8.50 22.71 -5.47
C ALA A 109 7.85 23.78 -4.56
N ARG A 110 6.52 23.85 -4.52
CA ARG A 110 5.73 24.71 -3.62
C ARG A 110 4.96 23.91 -2.56
N SER A 111 5.10 22.59 -2.57
CA SER A 111 4.50 21.71 -1.57
C SER A 111 5.33 21.71 -0.30
N GLU A 112 4.77 21.16 0.77
CA GLU A 112 5.49 20.87 2.01
C GLU A 112 6.68 19.90 1.86
N PHE A 113 6.82 19.26 0.70
CA PHE A 113 7.95 18.40 0.36
C PHE A 113 9.02 19.11 -0.46
N ALA A 114 8.93 20.43 -0.69
CA ALA A 114 9.92 21.19 -1.45
C ALA A 114 11.34 21.02 -0.92
N GLU A 115 11.49 20.91 0.41
CA GLU A 115 12.78 20.72 1.09
C GLU A 115 13.21 19.25 1.20
N ASN A 116 12.41 18.30 0.71
CA ASN A 116 12.76 16.89 0.76
C ASN A 116 13.91 16.57 -0.21
N GLY A 117 15.05 16.16 0.35
CA GLY A 117 16.27 15.90 -0.41
C GLY A 117 16.15 14.82 -1.48
N GLU A 118 15.21 13.86 -1.38
CA GLU A 118 15.01 12.86 -2.45
C GLU A 118 14.40 13.47 -3.71
N TYR A 119 13.40 14.34 -3.55
CA TYR A 119 12.77 14.99 -4.70
C TYR A 119 13.71 15.99 -5.39
N LYS A 120 14.58 16.67 -4.63
CA LYS A 120 15.63 17.56 -5.17
C LYS A 120 16.64 16.85 -6.07
N LYS A 121 16.71 15.51 -6.05
CA LYS A 121 17.57 14.73 -6.96
C LYS A 121 17.00 14.58 -8.36
N LEU A 122 15.71 14.88 -8.57
CA LEU A 122 15.14 14.99 -9.90
C LEU A 122 15.72 16.23 -10.59
N LYS A 123 16.49 16.01 -11.65
CA LYS A 123 17.09 17.07 -12.46
C LYS A 123 16.04 17.68 -13.37
N SER A 124 16.25 18.96 -13.71
CA SER A 124 15.46 19.67 -14.72
C SER A 124 13.95 19.66 -14.48
N HIS A 125 13.51 19.57 -13.21
CA HIS A 125 12.09 19.56 -12.84
C HIS A 125 11.31 20.72 -13.46
N GLY A 126 11.90 21.92 -13.51
CA GLY A 126 11.27 23.09 -14.13
C GLY A 126 10.90 22.88 -15.61
N GLU A 127 11.79 22.27 -16.40
CA GLU A 127 11.52 21.95 -17.80
C GLU A 127 10.48 20.85 -17.95
N LEU A 128 10.60 19.79 -17.14
CA LEU A 128 9.64 18.69 -17.12
C LEU A 128 8.23 19.20 -16.77
N ALA A 129 8.11 20.08 -15.78
CA ALA A 129 6.85 20.68 -15.39
C ALA A 129 6.27 21.57 -16.50
N ARG A 130 7.10 22.29 -17.26
CA ARG A 130 6.66 23.06 -18.43
C ARG A 130 6.08 22.16 -19.52
N ILE A 131 6.71 21.01 -19.80
CA ILE A 131 6.19 20.03 -20.76
C ILE A 131 4.83 19.50 -20.30
N VAL A 132 4.72 19.09 -19.04
CA VAL A 132 3.44 18.62 -18.47
C VAL A 132 2.36 19.69 -18.64
N VAL A 133 2.65 20.95 -18.33
CA VAL A 133 1.68 22.05 -18.49
C VAL A 133 1.33 22.31 -19.96
N ALA A 134 2.28 22.20 -20.88
CA ALA A 134 2.03 22.38 -22.30
C ALA A 134 1.10 21.30 -22.88
N ILE A 135 1.19 20.06 -22.38
CA ILE A 135 0.41 18.91 -22.87
C ILE A 135 -0.95 18.80 -22.17
N TYR A 136 -0.95 18.90 -20.84
CA TYR A 136 -2.12 18.61 -20.00
C TYR A 136 -2.84 19.86 -19.48
N GLY A 137 -2.30 21.05 -19.76
CA GLY A 137 -2.84 22.32 -19.33
C GLY A 137 -2.33 22.79 -17.96
N ASP A 138 -2.88 23.90 -17.50
CA ASP A 138 -2.54 24.47 -16.19
C ASP A 138 -3.07 23.63 -15.01
N LYS A 139 -2.90 24.15 -13.79
CA LYS A 139 -3.29 23.46 -12.56
C LYS A 139 -4.78 23.12 -12.48
N ASP A 140 -5.65 24.00 -12.97
CA ASP A 140 -7.08 23.79 -12.89
C ASP A 140 -7.55 22.85 -14.00
N GLN A 141 -6.93 22.93 -15.18
CA GLN A 141 -7.13 21.97 -16.26
C GLN A 141 -6.68 20.56 -15.87
N ILE A 142 -5.50 20.41 -15.25
CA ILE A 142 -5.02 19.12 -14.74
C ILE A 142 -5.94 18.60 -13.64
N ARG A 143 -6.37 19.45 -12.70
CA ARG A 143 -7.24 19.05 -11.59
C ARG A 143 -8.58 18.51 -12.07
N ASN A 144 -9.20 19.20 -13.04
CA ASN A 144 -10.54 18.89 -13.53
C ASN A 144 -10.56 18.00 -14.78
N GLY A 145 -9.40 17.74 -15.38
CA GLY A 145 -9.20 16.90 -16.56
C GLY A 145 -8.27 15.72 -16.25
N THR A 146 -7.18 15.61 -17.01
CA THR A 146 -6.22 14.50 -16.86
C THR A 146 -5.24 14.77 -15.72
N ARG A 147 -5.54 14.21 -14.54
CA ARG A 147 -4.64 14.30 -13.37
C ARG A 147 -3.67 13.14 -13.22
N TYR A 148 -4.10 11.94 -13.57
CA TYR A 148 -3.39 10.70 -13.26
C TYR A 148 -3.06 9.93 -14.53
N ILE A 149 -1.77 9.76 -14.81
CA ILE A 149 -1.30 9.06 -16.02
C ILE A 149 -0.35 7.92 -15.65
N SER A 150 -0.16 6.98 -16.57
CA SER A 150 0.83 5.91 -16.35
C SER A 150 2.27 6.46 -16.41
N PRO A 151 3.26 5.82 -15.76
CA PRO A 151 4.67 6.19 -15.93
C PRO A 151 5.12 6.13 -17.39
N LYS A 152 4.59 5.17 -18.17
CA LYS A 152 4.89 5.04 -19.61
C LYS A 152 4.41 6.26 -20.38
N GLU A 153 3.16 6.65 -20.19
CA GLU A 153 2.57 7.83 -20.84
C GLU A 153 3.29 9.12 -20.45
N PHE A 154 3.71 9.25 -19.18
CA PHE A 154 4.53 10.37 -18.72
C PHE A 154 5.86 10.43 -19.49
N MET A 155 6.55 9.30 -19.61
CA MET A 155 7.82 9.21 -20.34
C MET A 155 7.64 9.55 -21.82
N GLU A 156 6.62 9.00 -22.47
CA GLU A 156 6.30 9.28 -23.87
C GLU A 156 6.03 10.77 -24.10
N SER A 157 5.32 11.43 -23.18
CA SER A 157 5.02 12.87 -23.22
C SER A 157 6.29 13.73 -23.15
N VAL A 158 7.25 13.35 -22.29
CA VAL A 158 8.53 14.06 -22.16
C VAL A 158 9.44 13.79 -23.36
N GLU A 159 9.48 12.55 -23.86
CA GLU A 159 10.31 12.15 -24.99
C GLU A 159 9.87 12.81 -26.31
N GLN A 160 8.61 13.24 -26.44
CA GLN A 160 8.11 14.00 -27.59
C GLN A 160 8.47 15.49 -27.55
N ALA A 161 8.84 16.02 -26.39
CA ALA A 161 9.25 17.42 -26.20
C ALA A 161 10.64 17.52 -25.53
N PRO A 162 11.70 16.92 -26.12
CA PRO A 162 13.00 16.87 -25.48
C PRO A 162 13.62 18.26 -25.38
N PHE A 163 14.37 18.48 -24.30
CA PHE A 163 15.05 19.74 -24.01
C PHE A 163 16.52 19.50 -23.65
N GLN A 164 17.34 20.55 -23.69
CA GLN A 164 18.76 20.44 -23.39
C GLN A 164 18.99 19.97 -21.94
N GLY A 165 19.82 18.95 -21.75
CA GLY A 165 20.08 18.39 -20.42
C GLY A 165 18.99 17.46 -19.91
N PHE A 166 18.14 16.91 -20.79
CA PHE A 166 17.26 15.80 -20.45
C PHE A 166 18.08 14.56 -20.04
N ASP A 167 17.82 14.08 -18.82
CA ASP A 167 18.47 12.91 -18.22
C ASP A 167 17.39 11.84 -17.99
N ARG A 168 17.23 10.96 -18.98
CA ARG A 168 16.20 9.92 -19.00
C ARG A 168 16.30 8.99 -17.80
N ASP A 169 17.51 8.55 -17.47
CA ASP A 169 17.74 7.62 -16.36
C ASP A 169 17.43 8.26 -15.02
N ASN A 170 17.75 9.55 -14.85
CA ASN A 170 17.35 10.31 -13.68
C ASN A 170 15.82 10.42 -13.57
N LEU A 171 15.12 10.72 -14.67
CA LEU A 171 13.66 10.76 -14.66
C LEU A 171 13.05 9.41 -14.30
N VAL A 172 13.46 8.32 -14.96
CA VAL A 172 12.96 6.97 -14.65
C VAL A 172 13.19 6.59 -13.18
N ARG A 173 14.33 6.97 -12.63
CA ARG A 173 14.68 6.70 -11.23
C ARG A 173 13.82 7.46 -10.22
N TYR A 174 13.49 8.73 -10.49
CA TYR A 174 12.84 9.62 -9.52
C TYR A 174 11.36 9.90 -9.80
N LEU A 175 10.85 9.60 -10.99
CA LEU A 175 9.43 9.68 -11.32
C LEU A 175 8.52 8.92 -10.33
N PRO A 176 8.89 7.73 -9.81
CA PRO A 176 8.09 7.04 -8.80
C PRO A 176 7.81 7.84 -7.52
N LEU A 177 8.59 8.90 -7.21
CA LEU A 177 8.31 9.80 -6.09
C LEU A 177 7.01 10.60 -6.25
N PHE A 178 6.45 10.63 -7.46
CA PHE A 178 5.20 11.32 -7.78
C PHE A 178 4.04 10.34 -8.02
N SER A 179 4.27 9.05 -7.74
CA SER A 179 3.25 8.01 -7.89
C SER A 179 2.20 8.04 -6.78
N LEU A 180 0.99 7.56 -7.07
CA LEU A 180 -0.06 7.36 -6.07
C LEU A 180 0.40 6.50 -4.89
N CYS A 181 1.30 5.55 -5.10
CA CYS A 181 1.90 4.73 -4.04
C CYS A 181 2.75 5.56 -3.07
N GLU A 182 3.58 6.48 -3.59
CA GLU A 182 4.33 7.41 -2.74
C GLU A 182 3.38 8.37 -2.01
N MET A 183 2.35 8.85 -2.72
CA MET A 183 1.33 9.75 -2.15
C MET A 183 0.57 9.09 -1.00
N LEU A 184 0.17 7.83 -1.16
CA LEU A 184 -0.47 7.04 -0.09
C LEU A 184 0.41 6.99 1.16
N TYR A 185 1.71 6.67 1.00
CA TYR A 185 2.62 6.59 2.15
C TYR A 185 2.90 7.96 2.79
N ARG A 186 3.16 8.99 1.99
CA ARG A 186 3.55 10.32 2.51
C ARG A 186 2.38 11.03 3.16
N TYR A 187 1.22 11.06 2.50
CA TYR A 187 0.08 11.88 2.90
C TYR A 187 -0.95 11.12 3.73
N THR A 188 -1.22 9.85 3.44
CA THR A 188 -2.24 9.08 4.17
C THR A 188 -1.64 8.31 5.35
N ARG A 189 -0.41 7.80 5.23
CA ARG A 189 0.28 7.13 6.35
C ARG A 189 1.05 8.14 7.21
N CYS A 190 2.13 8.72 6.71
CA CYS A 190 3.06 9.48 7.54
C CYS A 190 2.43 10.77 8.10
N ARG A 191 1.82 11.58 7.23
CA ARG A 191 1.18 12.86 7.61
C ARG A 191 -0.04 12.65 8.51
N ALA A 192 -0.96 11.76 8.15
CA ALA A 192 -2.17 11.57 8.96
C ALA A 192 -1.86 10.99 10.34
N VAL A 193 -0.94 10.02 10.43
CA VAL A 193 -0.58 9.39 11.71
C VAL A 193 0.18 10.33 12.63
N HIS A 194 1.16 11.07 12.10
CA HIS A 194 2.03 11.88 12.96
C HIS A 194 1.49 13.30 13.21
N ASN A 195 0.67 13.83 12.29
CA ASN A 195 0.24 15.23 12.35
C ASN A 195 -1.29 15.39 12.38
N LEU A 196 -2.07 14.31 12.33
CA LEU A 196 -3.53 14.34 12.20
C LEU A 196 -4.02 15.19 11.01
N GLN A 197 -3.20 15.24 9.95
CA GLN A 197 -3.51 15.97 8.72
C GLN A 197 -4.03 14.98 7.66
N PHE A 198 -5.14 15.33 7.00
CA PHE A 198 -5.77 14.52 5.95
C PHE A 198 -5.85 15.30 4.63
N PRO A 199 -4.73 15.47 3.89
CA PRO A 199 -4.67 16.38 2.75
C PRO A 199 -5.53 15.97 1.56
N PHE A 200 -5.99 14.72 1.51
CA PHE A 200 -6.88 14.22 0.45
C PHE A 200 -8.37 14.43 0.74
N SER A 201 -8.73 14.63 2.00
CA SER A 201 -10.10 14.96 2.40
C SER A 201 -10.10 16.22 3.29
N PRO A 202 -9.58 17.38 2.82
CA PRO A 202 -9.27 18.52 3.68
C PRO A 202 -10.52 19.30 4.13
N HIS A 203 -11.59 19.27 3.33
CA HIS A 203 -12.79 20.06 3.58
C HIS A 203 -13.78 19.30 4.46
N VAL A 204 -14.27 19.99 5.49
CA VAL A 204 -15.31 19.53 6.40
C VAL A 204 -16.56 20.35 6.10
N ARG A 205 -17.63 19.71 5.65
CA ARG A 205 -18.94 20.36 5.50
C ARG A 205 -19.89 19.78 6.54
N ARG A 206 -20.67 20.65 7.19
CA ARG A 206 -21.81 20.21 7.98
C ARG A 206 -23.04 20.27 7.09
N VAL A 207 -23.65 19.12 6.83
CA VAL A 207 -24.89 19.01 6.04
C VAL A 207 -25.89 18.28 6.94
N ASP A 208 -27.01 18.93 7.23
CA ASP A 208 -28.10 18.39 8.05
C ASP A 208 -27.68 17.87 9.44
N GLY A 209 -26.70 18.54 10.06
CA GLY A 209 -26.16 18.17 11.38
C GLY A 209 -25.06 17.10 11.35
N THR A 210 -24.77 16.53 10.17
CA THR A 210 -23.74 15.51 9.98
C THR A 210 -22.48 16.10 9.33
N VAL A 211 -21.30 15.65 9.76
CA VAL A 211 -20.02 16.00 9.14
C VAL A 211 -19.82 15.18 7.87
N ARG A 212 -19.53 15.83 6.74
CA ARG A 212 -19.13 15.21 5.48
C ARG A 212 -17.76 15.71 5.05
N TYR A 213 -16.95 14.80 4.53
CA TYR A 213 -15.63 15.09 3.97
C TYR A 213 -15.66 15.00 2.45
N GLU A 214 -15.06 15.96 1.76
CA GLU A 214 -14.96 15.94 0.30
C GLU A 214 -13.60 15.41 -0.13
N ASP A 215 -13.60 14.31 -0.87
CA ASP A 215 -12.39 13.74 -1.45
C ASP A 215 -11.92 14.58 -2.64
N THR A 216 -10.64 14.95 -2.61
CA THR A 216 -9.98 15.78 -3.63
C THR A 216 -8.90 15.01 -4.38
N HIS A 217 -8.87 13.68 -4.21
CA HIS A 217 -7.81 12.80 -4.69
C HIS A 217 -8.38 11.42 -5.04
N ALA A 218 -7.70 10.67 -5.92
CA ALA A 218 -8.10 9.32 -6.29
C ALA A 218 -7.97 8.27 -5.16
N ILE A 219 -7.20 8.59 -4.11
CA ILE A 219 -7.08 7.77 -2.90
C ILE A 219 -8.15 8.24 -1.92
N THR A 220 -9.34 7.65 -2.08
CA THR A 220 -10.50 7.87 -1.21
C THR A 220 -10.53 6.85 -0.08
N GLY A 221 -11.41 7.05 0.91
CA GLY A 221 -11.68 6.04 1.94
C GLY A 221 -12.04 4.67 1.34
N PRO A 222 -13.05 4.56 0.46
CA PRO A 222 -13.42 3.29 -0.18
C PRO A 222 -12.26 2.63 -0.94
N ARG A 223 -11.43 3.42 -1.63
CA ARG A 223 -10.25 2.91 -2.34
C ARG A 223 -9.22 2.31 -1.37
N LEU A 224 -9.04 2.94 -0.21
CA LEU A 224 -8.13 2.44 0.82
C LEU A 224 -8.66 1.17 1.49
N LEU A 225 -9.98 1.07 1.68
CA LEU A 225 -10.63 -0.14 2.18
C LEU A 225 -10.42 -1.31 1.21
N GLU A 226 -10.74 -1.12 -0.07
CA GLU A 226 -10.52 -2.13 -1.12
C GLU A 226 -9.06 -2.58 -1.18
N THR A 227 -8.13 -1.62 -1.10
CA THR A 227 -6.69 -1.91 -1.08
C THR A 227 -6.30 -2.78 0.12
N THR A 228 -6.84 -2.47 1.29
CA THR A 228 -6.56 -3.21 2.54
C THR A 228 -7.16 -4.62 2.48
N GLN A 229 -8.38 -4.75 1.99
CA GLN A 229 -9.07 -6.03 1.77
C GLN A 229 -8.29 -6.92 0.79
N ASN A 230 -7.84 -6.36 -0.33
CA ASN A 230 -7.08 -7.10 -1.33
C ASN A 230 -5.72 -7.56 -0.78
N ILE A 231 -5.00 -6.68 -0.04
CA ILE A 231 -3.73 -7.07 0.59
C ILE A 231 -3.96 -8.23 1.55
N LEU A 232 -4.94 -8.10 2.44
CA LEU A 232 -5.26 -9.14 3.42
C LEU A 232 -5.63 -10.46 2.75
N GLY A 233 -6.54 -10.43 1.77
CA GLY A 233 -6.99 -11.62 1.06
C GLY A 233 -5.89 -12.30 0.23
N ASN A 234 -5.09 -11.53 -0.52
CA ASN A 234 -4.02 -12.08 -1.34
C ASN A 234 -2.87 -12.63 -0.49
N LEU A 235 -2.51 -11.93 0.59
CA LEU A 235 -1.48 -12.41 1.52
C LEU A 235 -1.94 -13.67 2.26
N SER A 236 -3.19 -13.70 2.74
CA SER A 236 -3.80 -14.88 3.36
C SER A 236 -3.78 -16.08 2.42
N LYS A 237 -4.25 -15.90 1.18
CA LYS A 237 -4.26 -16.95 0.15
C LYS A 237 -2.87 -17.54 -0.10
N GLU A 238 -1.83 -16.69 -0.20
CA GLU A 238 -0.46 -17.17 -0.39
C GLU A 238 0.08 -17.91 0.84
N CYS A 239 -0.15 -17.37 2.05
CA CYS A 239 0.29 -17.98 3.31
C CYS A 239 -0.33 -19.37 3.51
N ILE A 240 -1.63 -19.50 3.31
CA ILE A 240 -2.36 -20.78 3.42
C ILE A 240 -1.86 -21.75 2.34
N GLY A 241 -1.79 -21.30 1.08
CA GLY A 241 -1.36 -22.13 -0.04
C GLY A 241 0.07 -22.67 0.11
N LYS A 242 0.96 -21.92 0.76
CA LYS A 242 2.34 -22.34 1.05
C LYS A 242 2.55 -22.90 2.45
N SER A 243 1.55 -22.84 3.33
CA SER A 243 1.66 -23.19 4.75
C SER A 243 2.83 -22.45 5.44
N GLN A 244 2.95 -21.17 5.13
CA GLN A 244 4.00 -20.27 5.61
C GLN A 244 3.38 -19.04 6.25
N TRP A 245 3.90 -18.62 7.40
CA TRP A 245 3.54 -17.34 7.98
C TRP A 245 3.97 -16.18 7.07
N PRO A 246 3.36 -14.99 7.19
CA PRO A 246 3.72 -13.84 6.33
C PRO A 246 5.22 -13.52 6.28
N TRP A 247 5.94 -13.73 7.39
CA TRP A 247 7.37 -13.48 7.47
C TRP A 247 8.27 -14.63 6.97
N GLU A 248 7.68 -15.76 6.63
CA GLU A 248 8.36 -16.94 6.09
C GLU A 248 8.25 -17.02 4.56
N LEU A 249 7.30 -16.27 3.97
CA LEU A 249 7.21 -16.03 2.54
C LEU A 249 8.42 -15.25 2.01
#